data_AF-A0A497JHZ8-F1
#
_entry.id   AF-A0A497JHZ8-F1
#
_cell.length_a   1.000
_cell.length_b   1.000
_cell.length_c   1.000
_cell.angle_alpha   90.00
_cell.angle_beta   90.00
_cell.angle_gamma   90.00
#
_symmetry.space_group_name_H-M   'P 1'
#
loop_
_entity.id
_entity.type
_entity.pdbx_description
1 polymer ?
#
loop_
_entity_poly.entity_id
_entity_poly.type
_entity_poly.pdbx_seq_one_letter_code
_entity_poly.pdbx_strand_id
1 'polypeptide(L)'
;MQEKKTPPQLKEKIVVKEVDASEIDVIKKASDYAKILKDVVEKQKLYVVIQGRKYVRCEGWQVLGALLKCTPRIVRVTEIPNGFEAEAEIVNVEGKILSRAVARCTRNERNWANRDDYALMSMAQTRAVAKAFRLGFSWILGLAGYEPTPAEEVSGE
;
A
#
# COMPACT_ATOMS: atom_id res chain seq x y z
N MET A 1 -28.18 -48.43 13.74
CA MET A 1 -27.49 -47.22 14.25
C MET A 1 -26.02 -47.56 14.41
N GLN A 2 -25.14 -47.02 13.57
CA GLN A 2 -23.69 -47.04 13.79
C GLN A 2 -23.21 -45.59 13.70
N GLU A 3 -22.72 -45.07 14.82
CA GLU A 3 -22.18 -43.72 14.96
C GLU A 3 -20.85 -43.63 14.21
N LYS A 4 -20.78 -42.73 13.22
CA LYS A 4 -19.50 -42.31 12.61
C LYS A 4 -18.77 -41.39 13.59
N LYS A 5 -17.71 -41.89 14.23
CA LYS A 5 -16.77 -41.05 14.99
C LYS A 5 -15.91 -40.24 14.00
N THR A 6 -16.09 -38.93 14.02
CA THR A 6 -15.25 -37.95 13.31
C THR A 6 -13.83 -37.96 13.90
N PRO A 7 -12.76 -37.91 13.08
CA PRO A 7 -11.38 -37.87 13.61
C PRO A 7 -11.10 -36.52 14.29
N PRO A 8 -10.31 -36.48 15.37
CA PRO A 8 -9.98 -35.23 16.05
C PRO A 8 -9.07 -34.37 15.18
N GLN A 9 -9.49 -33.13 14.93
CA GLN A 9 -8.67 -32.12 14.28
C GLN A 9 -7.51 -31.75 15.21
N LEU A 10 -6.27 -32.02 14.79
CA LEU A 10 -5.08 -31.53 15.49
C LEU A 10 -5.08 -30.00 15.45
N LYS A 11 -5.25 -29.37 16.62
CA LYS A 11 -4.92 -27.97 16.83
C LYS A 11 -3.40 -27.85 16.89
N GLU A 12 -2.75 -27.63 15.76
CA GLU A 12 -1.35 -27.17 15.78
C GLU A 12 -1.30 -25.82 16.51
N LYS A 13 -0.64 -25.81 17.67
CA LYS A 13 -0.34 -24.58 18.37
C LYS A 13 0.60 -23.78 17.47
N ILE A 14 0.17 -22.58 17.06
CA ILE A 14 1.06 -21.61 16.44
C ILE A 14 2.12 -21.24 17.49
N VAL A 15 3.31 -21.81 17.36
CA VAL A 15 4.46 -21.46 18.19
C VAL A 15 5.02 -20.16 17.62
N VAL A 16 4.57 -19.03 18.17
CA VAL A 16 5.21 -17.75 17.93
C VAL A 16 6.55 -17.79 18.65
N LYS A 17 7.66 -17.73 17.91
CA LYS A 17 9.00 -17.64 18.48
C LYS A 17 9.13 -16.39 19.35
N GLU A 18 9.99 -16.44 20.37
CA GLU A 18 10.32 -15.25 21.17
C GLU A 18 10.79 -14.13 20.25
N VAL A 19 10.15 -12.97 20.39
CA VAL A 19 10.46 -11.77 19.60
C VAL A 19 11.85 -11.27 20.03
N ASP A 20 12.78 -11.20 19.09
CA ASP A 20 14.14 -10.73 19.38
C ASP A 20 14.14 -9.23 19.69
N ALA A 21 15.09 -8.75 20.50
CA ALA A 21 15.27 -7.33 20.82
C ALA A 21 15.45 -6.47 19.54
N SER A 22 16.01 -7.05 18.48
CA SER A 22 16.12 -6.44 17.14
C SER A 22 14.75 -6.19 16.48
N GLU A 23 13.78 -7.08 16.68
CA GLU A 23 12.41 -6.96 16.12
C GLU A 23 11.58 -5.93 16.90
N ILE A 24 11.79 -5.81 18.22
CA ILE A 24 11.19 -4.75 19.04
C ILE A 24 11.71 -3.37 18.61
N ASP A 25 12.98 -3.26 18.25
CA ASP A 25 13.59 -2.00 17.78
C ASP A 25 12.98 -1.54 16.43
N VAL A 26 12.60 -2.49 15.56
CA VAL A 26 11.90 -2.18 14.30
C VAL A 26 10.55 -1.52 14.56
N ILE A 27 9.77 -2.03 15.52
CA ILE A 27 8.45 -1.46 15.87
C ILE A 27 8.60 -0.08 16.51
N LYS A 28 9.60 0.12 17.37
CA LYS A 28 9.90 1.42 17.97
C LYS A 28 10.27 2.46 16.91
N LYS A 29 11.21 2.12 16.02
CA LYS A 29 11.60 2.98 14.88
C LYS A 29 10.41 3.31 13.98
N ALA A 30 9.56 2.34 13.69
CA ALA A 30 8.36 2.56 12.90
C ALA A 30 7.34 3.46 13.60
N SER A 31 7.22 3.39 14.92
CA SER A 31 6.40 4.30 15.70
C SER A 31 6.91 5.74 15.61
N ASP A 32 8.23 5.94 15.59
CA ASP A 32 8.83 7.26 15.39
C ASP A 32 8.65 7.76 13.95
N TYR A 33 8.82 6.90 12.95
CA TYR A 33 8.49 7.22 11.57
C TYR A 33 7.01 7.58 11.39
N ALA A 34 6.10 6.87 12.07
CA ALA A 34 4.67 7.17 12.03
C ALA A 34 4.36 8.58 12.57
N LYS A 35 5.03 9.02 13.64
CA LYS A 35 4.89 10.39 14.18
C LYS A 35 5.37 11.45 13.18
N ILE A 36 6.55 11.25 12.59
CA ILE A 36 7.12 12.18 11.60
C ILE A 36 6.25 12.24 10.35
N LEU A 37 5.86 11.07 9.83
CA LEU A 37 4.97 10.95 8.68
C LEU A 37 3.66 11.69 8.93
N LYS A 38 3.03 11.47 10.09
CA LYS A 38 1.78 12.13 10.46
C LYS A 38 1.91 13.65 10.42
N ASP A 39 2.98 14.21 11.00
CA ASP A 39 3.21 15.66 10.99
C ASP A 39 3.25 16.22 9.56
N VAL A 40 4.01 15.57 8.66
CA VAL A 40 4.11 15.99 7.25
C VAL A 40 2.77 15.84 6.52
N VAL A 41 2.11 14.69 6.64
CA VAL A 41 0.84 14.39 5.97
C VAL A 41 -0.27 15.34 6.43
N GLU A 42 -0.34 15.69 7.71
CA GLU A 42 -1.32 16.64 8.25
C GLU A 42 -1.04 18.09 7.81
N LYS A 43 0.22 18.53 7.86
CA LYS A 43 0.63 19.89 7.49
C LYS A 43 0.42 20.15 6.00
N GLN A 44 0.79 19.19 5.16
CA GLN A 44 0.73 19.32 3.69
C GLN A 44 -0.59 18.79 3.10
N LYS A 45 -1.52 18.30 3.93
CA LYS A 45 -2.81 17.75 3.49
C LYS A 45 -2.68 16.66 2.42
N LEU A 46 -1.74 15.72 2.63
CA LEU A 46 -1.46 14.60 1.72
C LEU A 46 -2.45 13.43 1.89
N TYR A 47 -3.71 13.73 2.14
CA TYR A 47 -4.76 12.75 2.36
C TYR A 47 -6.10 13.23 1.80
N VAL A 48 -7.02 12.30 1.64
CA VAL A 48 -8.45 12.58 1.38
C VAL A 48 -9.29 12.02 2.52
N VAL A 49 -10.42 12.64 2.79
CA VAL A 49 -11.40 12.14 3.76
C VAL A 49 -12.54 11.49 3.00
N ILE A 50 -12.74 10.19 3.21
CA ILE A 50 -13.84 9.43 2.59
C ILE A 50 -14.61 8.76 3.72
N GLN A 51 -15.90 9.07 3.85
CA GLN A 51 -16.77 8.56 4.92
C GLN A 51 -16.15 8.75 6.33
N GLY A 52 -15.58 9.93 6.59
CA GLY A 52 -14.97 10.26 7.88
C GLY A 52 -13.59 9.65 8.14
N ARG A 53 -13.07 8.82 7.23
CA ARG A 53 -11.75 8.18 7.36
C ARG A 53 -10.70 8.84 6.46
N LYS A 54 -9.46 8.93 6.93
CA LYS A 54 -8.35 9.57 6.20
C LYS A 54 -7.56 8.54 5.42
N TYR A 55 -7.53 8.68 4.09
CA TYR A 55 -6.76 7.86 3.16
C TYR A 55 -5.60 8.67 2.61
N VAL A 56 -4.38 8.15 2.74
CA VAL A 56 -3.16 8.86 2.32
C VAL A 56 -3.03 8.79 0.80
N ARG A 57 -2.73 9.93 0.18
CA ARG A 57 -2.44 10.03 -1.26
C ARG A 57 -1.04 9.47 -1.56
N CYS A 58 -0.79 9.12 -2.81
CA CYS A 58 0.49 8.59 -3.28
C CYS A 58 1.71 9.42 -2.82
N GLU A 59 1.60 10.76 -2.77
CA GLU A 59 2.66 11.62 -2.28
C GLU A 59 2.99 11.39 -0.79
N GLY A 60 1.98 11.14 0.04
CA GLY A 60 2.19 10.79 1.44
C GLY A 60 2.87 9.43 1.61
N TRP A 61 2.57 8.47 0.73
CA TRP A 61 3.29 7.20 0.69
C TRP A 61 4.77 7.37 0.26
N GLN A 62 5.05 8.31 -0.64
CA GLN A 62 6.42 8.64 -1.04
C GLN A 62 7.21 9.35 0.07
N VAL A 63 6.56 10.14 0.94
CA VAL A 63 7.20 10.66 2.16
C VAL A 63 7.67 9.51 3.05
N LEU A 64 6.85 8.47 3.22
CA LEU A 64 7.27 7.27 3.93
C LEU A 64 8.47 6.60 3.22
N GLY A 65 8.45 6.51 1.89
CA GLY A 65 9.57 6.01 1.11
C GLY A 65 10.88 6.76 1.42
N ALA A 66 10.83 8.09 1.46
CA ALA A 66 11.99 8.91 1.81
C ALA A 66 12.53 8.60 3.22
N LEU A 67 11.65 8.43 4.21
CA LEU A 67 12.04 8.06 5.58
C LEU A 67 12.70 6.67 5.64
N LEU A 68 12.20 5.73 4.84
CA LEU A 68 12.70 4.36 4.75
C LEU A 68 13.87 4.19 3.77
N LYS A 69 14.33 5.28 3.12
CA LYS A 69 15.37 5.27 2.08
C LYS A 69 15.03 4.32 0.93
N CYS A 70 13.80 4.39 0.46
CA CYS A 70 13.34 3.64 -0.71
C CYS A 70 12.49 4.52 -1.63
N THR A 71 12.49 4.19 -2.92
CA THR A 71 11.82 4.95 -3.96
C THR A 71 11.03 4.03 -4.87
N PRO A 72 9.92 4.50 -5.45
CA PRO A 72 9.19 3.72 -6.44
C PRO A 72 9.95 3.67 -7.77
N ARG A 73 9.77 2.58 -8.51
CA ARG A 73 10.22 2.39 -9.89
C ARG A 73 9.09 1.76 -10.69
N ILE A 74 8.69 2.41 -11.79
CA ILE A 74 7.77 1.80 -12.75
C ILE A 74 8.54 0.74 -13.54
N VAL A 75 8.01 -0.48 -13.55
CA VAL A 75 8.62 -1.65 -14.22
C VAL A 75 8.03 -1.85 -15.60
N ARG A 76 6.70 -1.77 -15.70
CA ARG A 76 5.97 -1.99 -16.94
C ARG A 76 4.70 -1.17 -16.94
N VAL A 77 4.34 -0.66 -18.12
CA VAL A 77 3.02 -0.12 -18.41
C VAL A 77 2.51 -0.83 -19.64
N THR A 78 1.26 -1.28 -19.62
CA THR A 78 0.65 -2.05 -20.70
C THR A 78 -0.74 -1.50 -20.96
N GLU A 79 -1.02 -1.16 -22.21
CA GLU A 79 -2.38 -0.86 -22.65
C GLU A 79 -3.21 -2.13 -22.56
N ILE A 80 -4.40 -2.02 -21.98
CA ILE A 80 -5.36 -3.10 -21.81
C ILE A 80 -6.73 -2.65 -22.39
N PRO A 81 -7.69 -3.57 -22.61
CA PRO A 81 -9.02 -3.15 -23.05
C PRO A 81 -9.61 -2.07 -22.14
N ASN A 82 -9.93 -0.91 -22.74
CA ASN A 82 -10.48 0.27 -22.06
C ASN A 82 -9.59 0.88 -20.96
N GLY A 83 -8.25 0.75 -21.01
CA GLY A 83 -7.40 1.42 -20.03
C GLY A 83 -5.94 1.01 -20.04
N PHE A 84 -5.29 1.20 -18.90
CA PHE A 84 -3.89 0.87 -18.70
C PHE A 84 -3.69 0.07 -17.42
N GLU A 85 -2.75 -0.87 -17.49
CA GLU A 85 -2.17 -1.56 -16.35
C GLU A 85 -0.74 -1.09 -16.15
N ALA A 86 -0.34 -0.86 -14.90
CA ALA A 86 1.02 -0.54 -14.54
C ALA A 86 1.51 -1.46 -13.43
N GLU A 87 2.78 -1.82 -13.53
CA GLU A 87 3.54 -2.55 -12.52
C GLU A 87 4.60 -1.62 -11.92
N ALA A 88 4.63 -1.52 -10.59
CA ALA A 88 5.60 -0.72 -9.87
C ALA A 88 6.27 -1.53 -8.77
N GLU A 89 7.52 -1.19 -8.49
CA GLU A 89 8.31 -1.70 -7.38
C GLU A 89 8.69 -0.59 -6.42
N ILE A 90 8.92 -0.94 -5.16
CA ILE A 90 9.65 -0.09 -4.23
C ILE A 90 11.05 -0.67 -4.09
N VAL A 91 12.08 0.12 -4.35
CA VAL A 91 13.50 -0.28 -4.28
C VAL A 91 14.23 0.51 -3.22
N ASN A 92 15.14 -0.13 -2.48
CA ASN A 92 16.04 0.59 -1.57
C ASN A 92 17.21 1.25 -2.33
N VAL A 93 18.07 1.96 -1.62
CA VAL A 93 19.28 2.61 -2.19
C VAL A 93 20.29 1.67 -2.86
N GLU A 94 20.23 0.37 -2.56
CA GLU A 94 21.07 -0.67 -3.16
C GLU A 94 20.41 -1.31 -4.39
N GLY A 95 19.20 -0.88 -4.75
CA GLY A 95 18.40 -1.44 -5.84
C GLY A 95 17.65 -2.73 -5.47
N LYS A 96 17.67 -3.17 -4.20
CA LYS A 96 16.90 -4.32 -3.74
C LYS A 96 15.41 -4.00 -3.77
N ILE A 97 14.64 -4.89 -4.39
CA ILE A 97 13.18 -4.81 -4.44
C ILE A 97 12.62 -5.15 -3.05
N LEU A 98 11.90 -4.21 -2.45
CA LEU A 98 11.25 -4.35 -1.15
C LEU A 98 9.79 -4.76 -1.26
N SER A 99 9.12 -4.30 -2.32
CA SER A 99 7.70 -4.59 -2.60
C SER A 99 7.43 -4.38 -4.09
N ARG A 100 6.37 -5.01 -4.60
CA ARG A 100 5.92 -4.90 -5.99
C ARG A 100 4.40 -4.98 -6.05
N ALA A 101 3.78 -4.20 -6.91
CA ALA A 101 2.34 -4.25 -7.14
C ALA A 101 1.97 -3.95 -8.59
N VAL A 102 0.81 -4.47 -8.96
CA VAL A 102 0.12 -4.14 -10.22
C VAL A 102 -1.19 -3.43 -9.89
N ALA A 103 -1.47 -2.38 -10.65
CA ALA A 103 -2.74 -1.67 -10.61
C ALA A 103 -3.19 -1.24 -12.01
N ARG A 104 -4.47 -0.95 -12.14
CA ARG A 104 -5.10 -0.54 -13.40
C ARG A 104 -5.87 0.76 -13.24
N CYS A 105 -6.02 1.47 -14.34
CA CYS A 105 -6.98 2.56 -14.48
C CYS A 105 -7.73 2.37 -15.79
N THR A 106 -9.06 2.31 -15.72
CA THR A 106 -9.92 2.00 -16.86
C THR A 106 -11.00 3.05 -17.07
N ARG A 107 -11.49 3.18 -18.31
CA ARG A 107 -12.59 4.06 -18.69
C ARG A 107 -13.94 3.68 -18.08
N ASN A 108 -14.06 2.48 -17.49
CA ASN A 108 -15.26 2.06 -16.77
C ASN A 108 -15.42 2.77 -15.42
N GLU A 109 -14.38 3.45 -14.95
CA GLU A 109 -14.42 4.19 -13.70
C GLU A 109 -15.05 5.57 -13.91
N ARG A 110 -15.94 5.95 -12.98
CA ARG A 110 -16.76 7.16 -13.09
C ARG A 110 -15.96 8.42 -13.40
N ASN A 111 -14.78 8.56 -12.80
CA ASN A 111 -13.92 9.75 -12.91
C ASN A 111 -12.95 9.71 -14.11
N TRP A 112 -12.87 8.58 -14.83
CA TRP A 112 -11.85 8.30 -15.85
C TRP A 112 -12.42 8.04 -17.25
N ALA A 113 -13.74 7.86 -17.40
CA ALA A 113 -14.38 7.56 -18.67
C ALA A 113 -13.96 8.48 -19.83
N ASN A 114 -13.92 9.80 -19.57
CA ASN A 114 -13.66 10.84 -20.58
C ASN A 114 -12.29 11.51 -20.44
N ARG A 115 -11.36 10.92 -19.68
CA ARG A 115 -10.01 11.46 -19.52
C ARG A 115 -9.14 11.04 -20.71
N ASP A 116 -8.12 11.85 -20.99
CA ASP A 116 -7.12 11.57 -22.02
C ASP A 116 -6.28 10.33 -21.65
N ASP A 117 -5.81 9.58 -22.64
CA ASP A 117 -5.07 8.34 -22.42
C ASP A 117 -3.83 8.53 -21.56
N TYR A 118 -3.09 9.63 -21.75
CA TYR A 118 -1.92 9.94 -20.94
C TYR A 118 -2.28 10.10 -19.45
N ALA A 119 -3.47 10.63 -19.15
CA ALA A 119 -3.94 10.81 -17.78
C ALA A 119 -4.37 9.47 -17.17
N LEU A 120 -5.06 8.60 -17.92
CA LEU A 120 -5.38 7.23 -17.47
C LEU A 120 -4.11 6.43 -17.19
N MET A 121 -3.14 6.48 -18.12
CA MET A 121 -1.85 5.81 -18.00
C MET A 121 -1.07 6.32 -16.78
N SER A 122 -1.06 7.63 -16.56
CA SER A 122 -0.43 8.24 -15.38
C SER A 122 -1.10 7.77 -14.09
N MET A 123 -2.43 7.69 -14.07
CA MET A 123 -3.16 7.21 -12.89
C MET A 123 -2.91 5.73 -12.60
N ALA A 124 -2.86 4.87 -13.63
CA ALA A 124 -2.49 3.47 -13.44
C ALA A 124 -1.13 3.33 -12.75
N GLN A 125 -0.14 4.13 -13.15
CA GLN A 125 1.17 4.20 -12.51
C GLN A 125 1.09 4.71 -11.07
N THR A 126 0.36 5.81 -10.81
CA THR A 126 0.16 6.35 -9.45
C THR A 126 -0.45 5.30 -8.52
N ARG A 127 -1.46 4.56 -8.99
CA ARG A 127 -2.07 3.46 -8.21
C ARG A 127 -1.10 2.32 -7.96
N ALA A 128 -0.32 1.92 -8.97
CA ALA A 128 0.65 0.85 -8.82
C ALA A 128 1.71 1.21 -7.78
N VAL A 129 2.19 2.46 -7.79
CA VAL A 129 3.14 2.99 -6.80
C VAL A 129 2.54 2.99 -5.40
N ALA A 130 1.36 3.58 -5.23
CA ALA A 130 0.72 3.66 -3.91
C ALA A 130 0.41 2.26 -3.35
N LYS A 131 -0.04 1.34 -4.20
CA LYS A 131 -0.28 -0.06 -3.83
C LYS A 131 1.01 -0.80 -3.49
N ALA A 132 2.11 -0.56 -4.21
CA ALA A 132 3.40 -1.17 -3.89
C ALA A 132 3.90 -0.72 -2.51
N PHE A 133 3.76 0.56 -2.18
CA PHE A 133 4.02 1.06 -0.82
C PHE A 133 3.09 0.44 0.22
N ARG A 134 1.78 0.35 -0.08
CA ARG A 134 0.81 -0.31 0.81
C ARG A 134 1.24 -1.73 1.16
N LEU A 135 1.55 -2.56 0.16
CA LEU A 135 1.87 -3.97 0.39
C LEU A 135 3.11 -4.17 1.29
N GLY A 136 4.09 -3.26 1.20
CA GLY A 136 5.30 -3.33 2.03
C GLY A 136 5.16 -2.66 3.41
N PHE A 137 4.37 -1.59 3.51
CA PHE A 137 4.52 -0.62 4.62
C PHE A 137 3.21 -0.08 5.21
N SER A 138 2.04 -0.61 4.83
CA SER A 138 0.75 -0.07 5.30
C SER A 138 0.59 -0.05 6.82
N TRP A 139 1.25 -0.96 7.53
CA TRP A 139 1.22 -1.03 8.98
C TRP A 139 1.79 0.24 9.64
N ILE A 140 2.77 0.91 9.01
CA ILE A 140 3.34 2.18 9.51
C ILE A 140 2.30 3.31 9.41
N LEU A 141 1.50 3.33 8.34
CA LEU A 141 0.40 4.30 8.20
C LEU A 141 -0.73 4.02 9.18
N GLY A 142 -1.00 2.74 9.45
CA GLY A 142 -1.90 2.33 10.53
C GLY A 142 -1.46 2.88 11.89
N LEU A 143 -0.15 2.79 12.22
CA LEU A 143 0.41 3.38 13.43
C LEU A 143 0.26 4.91 13.48
N ALA A 144 0.28 5.59 12.32
CA ALA A 144 0.06 7.03 12.23
C ALA A 144 -1.43 7.44 12.39
N GLY A 145 -2.35 6.46 12.35
CA GLY A 145 -3.80 6.68 12.45
C GLY A 145 -4.49 6.94 11.10
N TYR A 146 -3.89 6.49 10.00
CA TYR A 146 -4.50 6.54 8.67
C TYR A 146 -5.05 5.18 8.27
N GLU A 147 -5.96 5.19 7.28
CA GLU A 147 -6.37 3.96 6.64
C GLU A 147 -5.19 3.36 5.85
N PRO A 148 -4.99 2.04 5.92
CA PRO A 148 -3.89 1.36 5.24
C PRO A 148 -4.07 1.33 3.72
N THR A 149 -5.28 1.60 3.22
CA THR A 149 -5.57 1.65 1.79
C THR A 149 -5.21 3.04 1.23
N PRO A 150 -4.49 3.13 0.10
CA PRO A 150 -4.25 4.41 -0.57
C PRO A 150 -5.52 5.11 -1.04
N ALA A 151 -5.48 6.43 -1.09
CA ALA A 151 -6.58 7.25 -1.58
C ALA A 151 -7.01 6.86 -3.01
N GLU A 152 -6.05 6.53 -3.87
CA GLU A 152 -6.24 6.24 -5.29
C GLU A 152 -6.97 4.91 -5.54
N GLU A 153 -7.01 4.02 -4.55
CA GLU A 153 -7.76 2.75 -4.59
C GLU A 153 -9.22 2.91 -4.13
N VAL A 154 -9.58 4.03 -3.50
CA VAL A 154 -10.93 4.28 -2.96
C VAL A 154 -11.67 5.38 -3.71
N SER A 155 -10.96 6.38 -4.22
CA SER A 155 -11.53 7.52 -4.95
C SER A 155 -11.87 7.23 -6.42
N GLY A 156 -11.68 5.98 -6.87
CA GLY A 156 -11.90 5.53 -8.25
C GLY A 156 -13.30 5.01 -8.57
N GLU A 157 -14.20 4.91 -7.58
CA GLU A 157 -15.60 4.47 -7.78
C GLU A 157 -16.54 5.62 -8.19
#